data_AF-A0A1I4UNQ1-F1
#
_entry.id   AF-A0A1I4UNQ1-F1
#
_cell.length_a   1.000
_cell.length_b   1.000
_cell.length_c   1.000
_cell.angle_alpha   90.00
_cell.angle_beta   90.00
_cell.angle_gamma   90.00
#
_symmetry.space_group_name_H-M   'P 1'
#
loop_
_entity.id
_entity.type
_entity.pdbx_description
1 polymer ?
#
loop_
_entity_poly.entity_id
_entity_poly.type
_entity_poly.pdbx_seq_one_letter_code
_entity_poly.pdbx_strand_id
1 'polypeptide(L)'
;MGSGEYAVGSTLFTKATVHLENGRDLVVEAPRNSARNVYVQGLKVNGKAWNSTSLPHSLIARGGVLKFDMGPRPSRWGTGERAAPVSITKDGKVPSPRADAVEGQGELFDDTSSTKASVETVPLPTPARTKAVQYTLTSADHAGAPSGWTLQGSADGTTWKTLDRRVGESFAWDRQTRAFSVPAPRAYDHYRLVLDDTATLAEVELLA
;
A
#
# COMPACT_ATOMS: atom_id res chain seq x y z
N MET A 1 0.26 -1.55 4.24
CA MET A 1 -0.10 -2.98 4.48
C MET A 1 1.04 -3.87 4.01
N GLY A 2 1.34 -4.97 4.70
CA GLY A 2 2.33 -5.96 4.25
C GLY A 2 1.76 -6.93 3.19
N SER A 3 2.61 -7.51 2.35
CA SER A 3 2.21 -8.36 1.20
C SER A 3 1.78 -9.79 1.57
N GLY A 4 1.94 -10.21 2.83
CA GLY A 4 1.65 -11.58 3.27
C GLY A 4 2.58 -12.64 2.68
N GLU A 5 3.70 -12.25 2.07
CA GLU A 5 4.69 -13.15 1.46
C GLU A 5 6.02 -13.10 2.21
N TYR A 6 6.72 -14.24 2.27
CA TYR A 6 8.06 -14.37 2.84
C TYR A 6 9.06 -14.66 1.73
N ALA A 7 10.02 -13.77 1.50
CA ALA A 7 11.11 -14.02 0.58
C ALA A 7 12.03 -15.13 1.11
N VAL A 8 12.41 -16.06 0.24
CA VAL A 8 13.30 -17.17 0.57
C VAL A 8 14.74 -16.70 0.43
N GLY A 9 15.47 -16.69 1.54
CA GLY A 9 16.91 -16.48 1.58
C GLY A 9 17.69 -17.80 1.60
N SER A 10 18.82 -17.79 2.31
CA SER A 10 19.60 -18.99 2.62
C SER A 10 19.43 -19.37 4.09
N THR A 11 19.47 -20.66 4.40
CA THR A 11 19.36 -21.16 5.77
C THR A 11 20.71 -21.07 6.50
N LEU A 12 20.72 -20.69 7.78
CA LEU A 12 21.93 -20.71 8.60
C LEU A 12 22.19 -22.07 9.29
N PHE A 13 21.12 -22.80 9.60
CA PHE A 13 21.19 -24.07 10.34
C PHE A 13 20.83 -25.26 9.46
N THR A 14 21.30 -26.45 9.83
CA THR A 14 20.92 -27.70 9.15
C THR A 14 19.50 -28.14 9.49
N LYS A 15 18.98 -27.72 10.64
CA LYS A 15 17.57 -27.87 11.05
C LYS A 15 17.18 -26.73 11.99
N ALA A 16 15.97 -26.21 11.83
CA ALA A 16 15.32 -25.32 12.78
C ALA A 16 13.84 -25.69 12.90
N THR A 17 13.28 -25.60 14.09
CA THR A 17 11.84 -25.78 14.33
C THR A 17 11.30 -24.50 14.93
N VAL A 18 10.23 -23.96 14.35
CA VAL A 18 9.48 -22.82 14.88
C VAL A 18 8.15 -23.35 15.41
N HIS A 19 7.91 -23.15 16.70
CA HIS A 19 6.64 -23.46 17.35
C HIS A 19 5.69 -22.28 17.15
N LEU A 20 4.57 -22.52 16.45
CA LEU A 20 3.58 -21.51 16.12
C LEU A 20 2.55 -21.38 17.25
N GLU A 21 1.94 -20.21 17.39
CA GLU A 21 0.93 -19.93 18.43
C GLU A 21 -0.31 -20.84 18.34
N ASN A 22 -0.61 -21.36 17.15
CA ASN A 22 -1.70 -22.33 16.95
C ASN A 22 -1.33 -23.77 17.34
N GLY A 23 -0.19 -23.97 18.03
CA GLY A 23 0.29 -25.26 18.52
C GLY A 23 0.90 -26.16 17.44
N ARG A 24 1.11 -25.66 16.21
CA ARG A 24 1.74 -26.40 15.12
C ARG A 24 3.22 -26.06 15.00
N ASP A 25 3.96 -26.96 14.36
CA ASP A 25 5.38 -26.74 14.06
C ASP A 25 5.61 -26.40 12.60
N LEU A 26 6.52 -25.46 12.36
CA LEU A 26 7.18 -25.28 11.08
C LEU A 26 8.63 -25.77 11.20
N VAL A 27 8.95 -26.84 10.50
CA VAL A 27 10.29 -27.44 10.49
C VAL A 27 11.01 -27.03 9.22
N VAL A 28 12.16 -26.37 9.37
CA VAL A 28 13.08 -26.05 8.28
C VAL A 28 14.22 -27.07 8.31
N GLU A 29 14.41 -27.80 7.21
CA GLU A 29 15.46 -28.80 7.06
C GLU A 29 16.39 -28.43 5.91
N ALA A 30 17.69 -28.34 6.18
CA ALA A 30 18.73 -28.07 5.21
C ALA A 30 19.97 -28.91 5.54
N PRO A 31 19.90 -30.26 5.46
CA PRO A 31 20.91 -31.15 6.04
C PRO A 31 22.31 -30.99 5.42
N ARG A 32 22.39 -30.42 4.21
CA ARG A 32 23.66 -30.13 3.51
C ARG A 32 24.20 -28.72 3.77
N ASN A 33 23.52 -27.90 4.56
CA ASN A 33 23.93 -26.53 4.84
C ASN A 33 25.28 -26.50 5.55
N SER A 34 26.17 -25.61 5.12
CA SER A 34 27.49 -25.41 5.73
C SER A 34 28.09 -24.09 5.27
N ALA A 35 29.24 -23.69 5.84
CA ALA A 35 30.00 -22.53 5.37
C ALA A 35 30.34 -22.58 3.87
N ARG A 36 30.38 -23.77 3.27
CA ARG A 36 30.59 -23.97 1.84
C ARG A 36 29.28 -24.03 1.06
N ASN A 37 28.25 -24.69 1.60
CA ASN A 37 27.00 -24.96 0.90
C ASN A 37 25.94 -23.93 1.29
N VAL A 38 26.05 -22.72 0.75
CA VAL A 38 25.20 -21.57 1.10
C VAL A 38 24.10 -21.27 0.07
N TYR A 39 24.11 -21.94 -1.10
CA TYR A 39 23.18 -21.65 -2.19
C TYR A 39 22.02 -22.66 -2.23
N VAL A 40 20.80 -22.16 -2.32
CA VAL A 40 19.61 -23.00 -2.51
C VAL A 40 19.62 -23.60 -3.93
N GLN A 41 19.55 -24.92 -3.99
CA GLN A 41 19.46 -25.73 -5.21
C GLN A 41 18.02 -26.19 -5.48
N GLY A 42 17.18 -26.17 -4.46
CA GLY A 42 15.80 -26.61 -4.52
C GLY A 42 15.10 -26.43 -3.18
N LEU A 43 13.77 -26.35 -3.23
CA LEU A 43 12.91 -26.32 -2.05
C LEU A 43 11.76 -27.30 -2.24
N LYS A 44 11.42 -28.05 -1.19
CA LYS A 44 10.17 -28.80 -1.09
C LYS A 44 9.37 -28.30 0.09
N VAL A 45 8.09 -28.02 -0.13
CA VAL A 45 7.12 -27.75 0.93
C VAL A 45 6.24 -28.97 1.10
N ASN A 46 6.26 -29.59 2.28
CA ASN A 46 5.47 -30.78 2.60
C ASN A 46 5.63 -31.88 1.53
N GLY A 47 6.88 -32.09 1.08
CA GLY A 47 7.24 -33.07 0.05
C GLY A 47 7.04 -32.63 -1.40
N LYS A 48 6.28 -31.56 -1.67
CA LYS A 48 6.03 -31.05 -3.03
C LYS A 48 7.10 -30.03 -3.44
N ALA A 49 7.60 -30.15 -4.67
CA ALA A 49 8.54 -29.18 -5.23
C ALA A 49 7.97 -27.76 -5.22
N TRP A 50 8.77 -26.82 -4.76
CA TRP A 50 8.47 -25.39 -4.72
C TRP A 50 9.52 -24.65 -5.54
N ASN A 51 9.08 -23.94 -6.57
CA ASN A 51 9.96 -23.29 -7.53
C ASN A 51 9.91 -21.75 -7.46
N SER A 52 9.19 -21.20 -6.47
CA SER A 52 9.15 -19.76 -6.20
C SER A 52 10.14 -19.38 -5.10
N THR A 53 10.71 -18.18 -5.20
CA THR A 53 11.55 -17.56 -4.18
C THR A 53 10.73 -16.83 -3.12
N SER A 54 9.40 -16.99 -3.09
CA SER A 54 8.53 -16.54 -2.01
C SER A 54 7.62 -17.66 -1.50
N LEU A 55 7.18 -17.55 -0.24
CA LEU A 55 6.19 -18.42 0.39
C LEU A 55 5.05 -17.58 0.96
N PRO A 56 3.78 -17.90 0.70
CA PRO A 56 2.66 -17.17 1.29
C PRO A 56 2.53 -17.47 2.78
N HIS A 57 2.12 -16.48 3.56
CA HIS A 57 1.88 -16.62 5.01
C HIS A 57 0.92 -17.76 5.33
N SER A 58 -0.12 -17.95 4.52
CA SER A 58 -1.09 -19.03 4.73
C SER A 58 -0.45 -20.43 4.73
N LEU A 59 0.65 -20.62 3.98
CA LEU A 59 1.40 -21.88 3.96
C LEU A 59 2.24 -22.04 5.23
N ILE A 60 2.91 -20.97 5.65
CA ILE A 60 3.71 -20.94 6.88
C ILE A 60 2.84 -21.15 8.13
N ALA A 61 1.71 -20.44 8.22
CA ALA A 61 0.81 -20.46 9.36
C ALA A 61 0.13 -21.83 9.59
N ARG A 62 0.08 -22.69 8.57
CA ARG A 62 -0.43 -24.06 8.71
C ARG A 62 0.61 -25.03 9.31
N GLY A 63 1.84 -24.58 9.53
CA GLY A 63 2.97 -25.42 9.88
C GLY A 63 3.39 -26.35 8.72
N GLY A 64 4.28 -27.29 9.00
CA GLY A 64 4.76 -28.29 8.05
C GLY A 64 6.27 -28.33 7.92
N VAL A 65 6.77 -28.85 6.80
CA VAL A 65 8.20 -29.06 6.55
C VAL A 65 8.64 -28.29 5.30
N LEU A 66 9.64 -27.42 5.46
CA LEU A 66 10.39 -26.77 4.40
C LEU A 66 11.75 -27.48 4.26
N LYS A 67 11.91 -28.27 3.21
CA LYS A 67 13.15 -29.01 2.94
C LYS A 67 13.96 -28.35 1.84
N PHE A 68 15.07 -27.73 2.22
CA PHE A 68 16.04 -27.08 1.35
C PHE A 68 17.10 -28.08 0.87
N ASP A 69 17.37 -28.05 -0.43
CA ASP A 69 18.57 -28.64 -1.01
C ASP A 69 19.64 -27.54 -1.13
N MET A 70 20.81 -27.76 -0.52
CA MET A 70 21.87 -26.76 -0.38
C MET A 70 23.12 -27.19 -1.14
N GLY A 71 23.76 -26.24 -1.81
CA GLY A 71 24.93 -26.47 -2.66
C GLY A 71 25.96 -25.34 -2.61
N PRO A 72 27.18 -25.60 -3.12
CA PRO A 72 28.31 -24.67 -3.02
C PRO A 72 28.37 -23.61 -4.13
N ARG A 73 27.45 -23.64 -5.09
CA ARG A 73 27.40 -22.72 -6.23
C ARG A 73 25.98 -22.25 -6.49
N PRO A 74 25.78 -21.06 -7.09
CA PRO A 74 24.47 -20.64 -7.59
C PRO A 74 23.82 -21.70 -8.46
N SER A 75 22.48 -21.78 -8.42
CA SER A 75 21.68 -22.76 -9.15
C SER A 75 20.67 -22.07 -10.06
N ARG A 76 19.95 -22.87 -10.87
CA ARG A 76 18.80 -22.39 -11.67
C ARG A 76 17.49 -22.38 -10.90
N TRP A 77 17.46 -22.82 -9.64
CA TRP A 77 16.25 -22.78 -8.83
C TRP A 77 15.79 -21.33 -8.63
N GLY A 78 14.47 -21.10 -8.70
CA GLY A 78 13.91 -19.76 -8.54
C GLY A 78 14.07 -18.83 -9.75
N THR A 79 14.55 -19.31 -10.90
CA THR A 79 14.76 -18.47 -12.11
C THR A 79 13.60 -18.49 -13.11
N GLY A 80 12.50 -19.20 -12.81
CA GLY A 80 11.33 -19.25 -13.69
C GLY A 80 10.56 -17.93 -13.71
N GLU A 81 9.80 -17.68 -14.78
CA GLU A 81 9.01 -16.44 -14.96
C GLU A 81 8.06 -16.16 -13.77
N ARG A 82 7.52 -17.20 -13.14
CA ARG A 82 6.61 -17.12 -11.98
C ARG A 82 7.30 -17.41 -10.65
N ALA A 83 8.62 -17.37 -10.62
CA ALA A 83 9.40 -17.68 -9.43
C ALA A 83 9.70 -16.45 -8.57
N ALA A 84 9.61 -15.24 -9.13
CA ALA A 84 9.84 -14.01 -8.40
C ALA A 84 8.77 -13.79 -7.30
N PRO A 85 9.10 -13.02 -6.24
CA PRO A 85 8.10 -12.58 -5.27
C PRO A 85 6.96 -11.81 -5.95
N VAL A 86 5.79 -11.83 -5.32
CA VAL A 86 4.64 -11.10 -5.85
C VAL A 86 4.93 -9.59 -5.90
N SER A 87 4.45 -8.95 -6.96
CA SER A 87 4.48 -7.50 -7.13
C SER A 87 3.06 -7.02 -7.45
N ILE A 88 2.73 -5.80 -7.00
CA ILE A 88 1.49 -5.11 -7.39
C ILE A 88 1.47 -4.91 -8.91
N THR A 89 2.64 -4.60 -9.48
CA THR A 89 2.81 -4.43 -10.92
C THR A 89 3.25 -5.75 -11.54
N LYS A 90 2.42 -6.30 -12.43
CA LYS A 90 2.70 -7.55 -13.15
C LYS A 90 3.41 -7.29 -14.47
N ASP A 91 4.10 -8.32 -14.96
CA ASP A 91 4.55 -8.45 -16.36
C ASP A 91 5.54 -7.37 -16.84
N GLY A 92 6.42 -6.89 -15.96
CA GLY A 92 7.47 -5.92 -16.33
C GLY A 92 6.95 -4.54 -16.74
N LYS A 93 5.65 -4.26 -16.52
CA LYS A 93 5.10 -2.94 -16.75
C LYS A 93 5.72 -1.94 -15.77
N VAL A 94 6.05 -0.75 -16.26
CA VAL A 94 6.43 0.36 -15.38
C VAL A 94 5.20 0.73 -14.55
N PRO A 95 5.27 0.73 -13.21
CA PRO A 95 4.18 1.23 -12.39
C PRO A 95 3.90 2.68 -12.74
N SER A 96 2.62 3.00 -12.88
CA SER A 96 2.14 4.39 -12.95
C SER A 96 1.41 4.67 -11.64
N PRO A 97 2.13 4.89 -10.52
CA PRO A 97 1.49 5.26 -9.28
C PRO A 97 0.75 6.57 -9.47
N ARG A 98 -0.34 6.74 -8.73
CA ARG A 98 -1.02 8.03 -8.66
C ARG A 98 -0.11 9.02 -7.96
N ALA A 99 -0.14 10.27 -8.40
CA ALA A 99 0.58 11.36 -7.75
C ALA A 99 -0.42 12.37 -7.22
N ASP A 100 -0.05 13.09 -6.17
CA ASP A 100 -0.78 14.30 -5.81
C ASP A 100 -0.66 15.32 -6.94
N ALA A 101 -1.82 15.82 -7.38
CA ALA A 101 -1.94 16.78 -8.45
C ALA A 101 -2.12 18.21 -7.92
N VAL A 102 -2.21 18.40 -6.60
CA VAL A 102 -2.39 19.72 -6.01
C VAL A 102 -1.08 20.51 -6.07
N GLU A 103 -1.12 21.70 -6.68
CA GLU A 103 0.02 22.63 -6.79
C GLU A 103 -0.08 23.78 -5.78
N GLY A 104 -0.83 23.57 -4.70
CA GLY A 104 -1.09 24.56 -3.65
C GLY A 104 0.12 24.82 -2.78
N GLN A 105 0.04 25.88 -1.97
CA GLN A 105 0.99 26.19 -0.91
C GLN A 105 0.21 26.53 0.37
N GLY A 106 0.81 26.29 1.54
CA GLY A 106 0.19 26.55 2.84
C GLY A 106 -0.08 25.27 3.62
N GLU A 107 -0.70 25.41 4.79
CA GLU A 107 -0.82 24.35 5.81
C GLU A 107 -1.63 23.12 5.37
N LEU A 108 -2.32 23.15 4.23
CA LEU A 108 -3.06 22.00 3.69
C LEU A 108 -2.30 21.26 2.59
N PHE A 109 -1.16 21.80 2.14
CA PHE A 109 -0.43 21.38 0.93
C PHE A 109 1.10 21.37 1.15
N ASP A 110 1.56 21.28 2.40
CA ASP A 110 2.98 21.31 2.77
C ASP A 110 3.57 19.92 3.06
N ASP A 111 2.86 18.86 2.65
CA ASP A 111 3.20 17.44 2.81
C ASP A 111 3.48 17.04 4.28
N THR A 112 2.86 17.73 5.26
CA THR A 112 3.02 17.41 6.67
C THR A 112 1.74 17.50 7.49
N SER A 113 1.55 16.52 8.37
CA SER A 113 0.44 16.52 9.34
C SER A 113 0.70 17.38 10.60
N SER A 114 1.79 18.17 10.61
CA SER A 114 2.18 18.98 11.77
C SER A 114 1.54 20.37 11.81
N THR A 115 1.17 20.90 10.65
CA THR A 115 0.47 22.17 10.46
C THR A 115 -1.03 21.90 10.30
N LYS A 116 -1.85 22.95 10.39
CA LYS A 116 -3.30 22.81 10.25
C LYS A 116 -3.97 24.11 9.85
N ALA A 117 -5.08 24.00 9.11
CA ALA A 117 -5.95 25.13 8.78
C ALA A 117 -7.41 24.79 9.11
N SER A 118 -8.14 25.78 9.66
CA SER A 118 -9.59 25.70 9.80
C SER A 118 -10.23 26.31 8.57
N VAL A 119 -11.05 25.53 7.87
CA VAL A 119 -11.56 25.86 6.54
C VAL A 119 -13.01 25.42 6.40
N GLU A 120 -13.72 26.09 5.49
CA GLU A 120 -15.07 25.68 5.04
C GLU A 120 -15.04 25.27 3.56
N THR A 121 -14.26 25.98 2.73
CA THR A 121 -13.99 25.62 1.34
C THR A 121 -12.49 25.66 1.08
N VAL A 122 -11.98 24.62 0.42
CA VAL A 122 -10.57 24.48 0.05
C VAL A 122 -10.48 24.47 -1.48
N PRO A 123 -9.97 25.54 -2.12
CA PRO A 123 -9.55 25.48 -3.52
C PRO A 123 -8.40 24.47 -3.68
N LEU A 124 -8.49 23.61 -4.68
CA LEU A 124 -7.48 22.60 -4.98
C LEU A 124 -6.88 22.95 -6.36
N PRO A 125 -5.84 23.80 -6.41
CA PRO A 125 -5.21 24.17 -7.67
C PRO A 125 -4.50 22.94 -8.26
N THR A 126 -4.75 22.66 -9.54
CA THR A 126 -4.16 21.52 -10.25
C THR A 126 -3.80 21.93 -11.67
N PRO A 127 -2.95 21.17 -12.39
CA PRO A 127 -2.81 21.31 -13.82
C PRO A 127 -4.16 21.25 -14.55
N ALA A 128 -4.27 21.94 -15.68
CA ALA A 128 -5.47 21.86 -16.52
C ALA A 128 -5.75 20.41 -16.93
N ARG A 129 -7.03 20.06 -17.05
CA ARG A 129 -7.52 18.73 -17.43
C ARG A 129 -7.07 17.61 -16.50
N THR A 130 -6.73 17.91 -15.25
CA THR A 130 -6.43 16.90 -14.23
C THR A 130 -7.63 15.98 -14.04
N LYS A 131 -7.39 14.65 -14.05
CA LYS A 131 -8.42 13.63 -13.82
C LYS A 131 -8.19 12.97 -12.46
N ALA A 132 -8.68 13.62 -11.41
CA ALA A 132 -8.59 13.08 -10.05
C ALA A 132 -9.39 11.78 -9.91
N VAL A 133 -8.75 10.73 -9.42
CA VAL A 133 -9.37 9.40 -9.20
C VAL A 133 -9.57 9.09 -7.73
N GLN A 134 -8.87 9.79 -6.85
CA GLN A 134 -8.95 9.66 -5.40
C GLN A 134 -8.57 10.99 -4.75
N TYR A 135 -9.03 11.23 -3.53
CA TYR A 135 -8.53 12.30 -2.68
C TYR A 135 -8.28 11.75 -1.28
N THR A 136 -7.40 12.41 -0.54
CA THR A 136 -7.15 12.12 0.87
C THR A 136 -7.53 13.34 1.71
N LEU A 137 -7.97 13.10 2.94
CA LEU A 137 -8.09 14.13 3.97
C LEU A 137 -7.33 13.65 5.18
N THR A 138 -6.43 14.48 5.70
CA THR A 138 -5.77 14.25 6.99
C THR A 138 -6.40 15.18 8.02
N SER A 139 -7.04 14.62 9.04
CA SER A 139 -7.58 15.41 10.16
C SER A 139 -6.45 16.06 10.95
N ALA A 140 -6.62 17.28 11.44
CA ALA A 140 -5.64 17.83 12.38
C ALA A 140 -5.75 17.13 13.75
N ASP A 141 -6.99 16.99 14.22
CA ASP A 141 -7.39 16.22 15.38
C ASP A 141 -8.75 15.57 15.10
N HIS A 142 -9.10 14.52 15.84
CA HIS A 142 -10.33 13.77 15.60
C HIS A 142 -11.61 14.57 15.92
N ALA A 143 -11.55 15.50 16.87
CA ALA A 143 -12.71 16.26 17.34
C ALA A 143 -13.11 17.39 16.37
N GLY A 144 -12.13 18.03 15.74
CA GLY A 144 -12.31 19.08 14.74
C GLY A 144 -12.34 18.58 13.30
N ALA A 145 -12.37 17.26 13.08
CA ALA A 145 -12.39 16.67 11.74
C ALA A 145 -13.75 16.85 11.05
N PRO A 146 -13.80 16.99 9.71
CA PRO A 146 -15.06 17.14 9.00
C PRO A 146 -15.87 15.84 9.04
N SER A 147 -17.19 15.97 9.17
CA SER A 147 -18.14 14.84 9.13
C SER A 147 -18.90 14.74 7.80
N GLY A 148 -18.87 15.79 6.99
CA GLY A 148 -19.52 15.84 5.69
C GLY A 148 -18.90 16.88 4.77
N TRP A 149 -18.84 16.58 3.47
CA TRP A 149 -18.24 17.44 2.46
C TRP A 149 -18.63 17.02 1.03
N THR A 150 -18.38 17.91 0.09
CA THR A 150 -18.57 17.71 -1.35
C THR A 150 -17.26 18.01 -2.07
N LEU A 151 -16.72 17.03 -2.80
CA LEU A 151 -15.67 17.29 -3.77
C LEU A 151 -16.32 17.75 -5.08
N GLN A 152 -15.87 18.87 -5.63
CA GLN A 152 -16.39 19.43 -6.86
C GLN A 152 -15.29 19.67 -7.90
N GLY A 153 -15.67 19.54 -9.18
CA GLY A 153 -14.84 19.88 -10.32
C GLY A 153 -15.54 20.88 -11.23
N SER A 154 -14.77 21.74 -11.88
CA SER A 154 -15.27 22.74 -12.83
C SER A 154 -14.32 22.88 -14.03
N ALA A 155 -14.90 23.14 -15.19
CA ALA A 155 -14.14 23.44 -16.41
C ALA A 155 -13.87 24.94 -16.59
N ASP A 156 -14.59 25.81 -15.86
CA ASP A 156 -14.56 27.27 -16.04
C ASP A 156 -14.37 28.04 -14.72
N GLY A 157 -14.33 27.33 -13.59
CA GLY A 157 -14.20 27.90 -12.24
C GLY A 157 -15.51 28.46 -11.66
N THR A 158 -16.61 28.43 -12.42
CA THR A 158 -17.90 29.05 -12.05
C THR A 158 -19.04 28.04 -12.00
N THR A 159 -19.10 27.11 -12.94
CA THR A 159 -20.08 26.02 -13.00
C THR A 159 -19.47 24.77 -12.38
N TRP A 160 -19.95 24.38 -11.20
CA TRP A 160 -19.38 23.28 -10.43
C TRP A 160 -20.22 22.01 -10.57
N LYS A 161 -19.54 20.88 -10.72
CA LYS A 161 -20.14 19.54 -10.71
C LYS A 161 -19.68 18.77 -9.49
N THR A 162 -20.62 18.17 -8.77
CA THR A 162 -20.32 17.25 -7.68
C THR A 162 -19.66 16.00 -8.23
N LEU A 163 -18.48 15.68 -7.71
CA LEU A 163 -17.71 14.49 -8.04
C LEU A 163 -17.84 13.42 -6.96
N ASP A 164 -17.93 13.84 -5.71
CA ASP A 164 -18.21 12.99 -4.57
C ASP A 164 -18.95 13.78 -3.48
N ARG A 165 -19.77 13.08 -2.68
CA ARG A 165 -20.49 13.63 -1.54
C ARG A 165 -20.39 12.65 -0.38
N ARG A 166 -19.91 13.12 0.76
CA ARG A 166 -19.77 12.34 2.00
C ARG A 166 -20.57 12.98 3.11
N VAL A 167 -21.14 12.15 3.97
CA VAL A 167 -21.94 12.54 5.14
C VAL A 167 -21.74 11.50 6.25
N GLY A 168 -21.73 11.94 7.51
CA GLY A 168 -21.59 11.05 8.65
C GLY A 168 -20.23 10.34 8.76
N GLU A 169 -19.20 10.89 8.13
CA GLU A 169 -17.83 10.37 8.23
C GLU A 169 -17.23 10.72 9.60
N SER A 170 -16.29 9.90 10.06
CA SER A 170 -15.55 10.13 11.30
C SER A 170 -14.06 9.85 11.13
N PHE A 171 -13.25 10.46 11.99
CA PHE A 171 -11.82 10.20 12.09
C PHE A 171 -11.57 9.63 13.48
N ALA A 172 -10.96 8.45 13.56
CA ALA A 172 -10.86 7.67 14.79
C ALA A 172 -9.72 8.13 15.71
N TRP A 173 -8.73 8.85 15.18
CA TRP A 173 -7.61 9.41 15.94
C TRP A 173 -7.07 10.68 15.25
N ASP A 174 -6.26 11.44 15.99
CA ASP A 174 -5.63 12.67 15.49
C ASP A 174 -4.66 12.37 14.34
N ARG A 175 -4.54 13.28 13.37
CA ARG A 175 -3.66 13.09 12.20
C ARG A 175 -3.98 11.81 11.41
N GLN A 176 -5.24 11.39 11.39
CA GLN A 176 -5.65 10.26 10.58
C GLN A 176 -5.84 10.71 9.14
N THR A 177 -5.09 10.11 8.22
CA THR A 177 -5.36 10.21 6.78
C THR A 177 -6.42 9.19 6.38
N ARG A 178 -7.47 9.67 5.72
CA ARG A 178 -8.51 8.83 5.10
C ARG A 178 -8.52 9.07 3.59
N ALA A 179 -8.63 7.99 2.82
CA ALA A 179 -8.61 8.03 1.36
C ALA A 179 -9.98 7.65 0.78
N PHE A 180 -10.43 8.40 -0.23
CA PHE A 180 -11.76 8.28 -0.81
C PHE A 180 -11.68 8.21 -2.34
N SER A 181 -12.29 7.20 -2.95
CA SER A 181 -12.32 7.06 -4.41
C SER A 181 -13.36 7.98 -5.03
N VAL A 182 -13.02 8.66 -6.13
CA VAL A 182 -13.97 9.42 -6.94
C VAL A 182 -14.76 8.43 -7.79
N PRO A 183 -16.10 8.31 -7.66
CA PRO A 183 -16.88 7.24 -8.31
C PRO A 183 -16.85 7.28 -9.84
N ALA A 184 -16.86 8.47 -10.44
CA ALA A 184 -16.89 8.67 -11.88
C ALA A 184 -15.90 9.78 -12.30
N PRO A 185 -14.58 9.52 -12.23
CA PRO A 185 -13.56 10.53 -12.39
C PRO A 185 -13.56 11.10 -13.82
N ARG A 186 -13.56 12.42 -13.94
CA ARG A 186 -13.49 13.17 -15.20
C ARG A 186 -12.42 14.25 -15.07
N ALA A 187 -11.90 14.67 -16.22
CA ALA A 187 -10.92 15.74 -16.29
C ALA A 187 -11.60 17.12 -16.10
N TYR A 188 -11.06 17.92 -15.18
CA TYR A 188 -11.47 19.30 -14.89
C TYR A 188 -10.25 20.20 -14.77
N ASP A 189 -10.47 21.51 -14.92
CA ASP A 189 -9.42 22.53 -14.83
C ASP A 189 -9.36 23.15 -13.43
N HIS A 190 -10.44 23.00 -12.66
CA HIS A 190 -10.55 23.50 -11.29
C HIS A 190 -11.19 22.44 -10.38
N TYR A 191 -10.66 22.33 -9.16
CA TYR A 191 -11.21 21.48 -8.11
C TYR A 191 -11.40 22.29 -6.83
N ARG A 192 -12.38 21.89 -6.02
CA ARG A 192 -12.53 22.36 -4.65
C ARG A 192 -13.17 21.32 -3.75
N LEU A 193 -12.82 21.37 -2.47
CA LEU A 193 -13.52 20.66 -1.41
C LEU A 193 -14.41 21.66 -0.67
N VAL A 194 -15.70 21.36 -0.54
CA VAL A 194 -16.66 22.19 0.21
C VAL A 194 -17.13 21.36 1.40
N LEU A 195 -16.75 21.75 2.61
CA LEU A 195 -17.18 21.11 3.84
C LEU A 195 -18.59 21.58 4.21
N ASP A 196 -19.33 20.74 4.94
CA ASP A 196 -20.68 21.09 5.42
C ASP A 196 -20.66 22.15 6.51
N ASP A 197 -19.61 22.13 7.33
CA ASP A 197 -19.31 23.06 8.40
C ASP A 197 -17.81 23.33 8.42
N THR A 198 -17.39 24.42 9.05
CA THR A 198 -15.96 24.70 9.27
C THR A 198 -15.31 23.55 10.04
N ALA A 199 -14.24 22.98 9.50
CA ALA A 199 -13.46 21.92 10.13
C ALA A 199 -11.97 22.20 10.03
N THR A 200 -11.18 21.47 10.81
CA THR A 200 -9.72 21.63 10.85
C THR A 200 -9.04 20.43 10.21
N LEU A 201 -8.33 20.69 9.13
CA LEU A 201 -7.57 19.69 8.39
C LEU A 201 -6.07 20.02 8.52
N ALA A 202 -5.26 18.97 8.47
CA ALA A 202 -3.82 19.09 8.32
C ALA A 202 -3.38 18.94 6.86
N GLU A 203 -4.18 18.29 6.01
CA GLU A 203 -3.77 18.04 4.63
C GLU A 203 -4.97 17.66 3.75
N VAL A 204 -4.90 18.05 2.47
CA VAL A 204 -5.83 17.61 1.42
C VAL A 204 -5.05 17.32 0.14
N GLU A 205 -5.00 16.06 -0.28
CA GLU A 205 -4.37 15.67 -1.56
C GLU A 205 -5.44 15.27 -2.60
N LEU A 206 -5.12 15.48 -3.87
CA LEU A 206 -5.95 15.07 -4.99
C LEU A 206 -5.14 14.20 -5.95
N LEU A 207 -5.38 12.89 -5.92
CA LEU A 207 -4.58 11.90 -6.61
C LEU A 207 -5.06 11.67 -8.04
N ALA A 208 -4.17 11.82 -9.02
CA ALA A 208 -4.41 11.61 -10.45
C ALA A 208 -3.50 10.52 -11.05
#